data_AF-A0A4S5EUA4-F1
#
_entry.id   AF-A0A4S5EUA4-F1
#
_cell.length_a   1.000
_cell.length_b   1.000
_cell.length_c   1.000
_cell.angle_alpha   90.00
_cell.angle_beta   90.00
_cell.angle_gamma   90.00
#
_symmetry.space_group_name_H-M   'P 1'
#
loop_
_entity.id
_entity.type
_entity.pdbx_description
1 polymer ?
#
loop_
_entity_poly.entity_id
_entity_poly.type
_entity_poly.pdbx_seq_one_letter_code
_entity_poly.pdbx_strand_id
1 'polypeptide(L)'
;MDPTPSTGGAENSDTIDSQTAHSGGLRDVVALTLPAASAYLTVLRTATASLAARLDFTLDDIEDLRIAVDEACALLLVSAVPGSSLDCTFTLSPGVMHVLVTVESLDGEPPSEDTFAWTVLKALAGGVDTSTGPGNKVSITLQKRRGVRADLGEPPAGHVRGSGAANETPLGDTVGTP
;
A
#
# COMPACT_ATOMS: atom_id res chain seq x y z
N MET A 1 -36.07 -19.17 64.45
CA MET A 1 -37.06 -20.05 63.81
C MET A 1 -37.94 -19.15 62.96
N ASP A 2 -37.96 -19.16 61.63
CA ASP A 2 -37.20 -19.84 60.58
C ASP A 2 -37.62 -19.10 59.27
N PRO A 3 -36.70 -18.64 58.40
CA PRO A 3 -37.05 -18.03 57.11
C PRO A 3 -36.98 -19.07 56.00
N THR A 4 -37.99 -19.14 55.12
CA THR A 4 -37.92 -19.99 53.91
C THR A 4 -38.44 -19.26 52.66
N PRO A 5 -37.96 -19.67 51.47
CA PRO A 5 -37.39 -18.76 50.47
C PRO A 5 -38.10 -18.86 49.11
N SER A 6 -37.75 -17.99 48.16
CA SER A 6 -37.81 -18.34 46.73
C SER A 6 -36.92 -17.37 45.95
N THR A 7 -35.77 -17.82 45.43
CA THR A 7 -35.55 -18.58 44.19
C THR A 7 -35.29 -17.65 43.01
N GLY A 8 -34.07 -17.73 42.48
CA GLY A 8 -33.58 -17.08 41.26
C GLY A 8 -32.06 -16.97 41.38
N GLY A 9 -31.32 -18.04 41.06
CA GLY A 9 -30.75 -18.24 39.72
C GLY A 9 -29.38 -17.53 39.69
N ALA A 10 -28.27 -18.24 39.95
CA ALA A 10 -27.40 -18.81 38.90
C ALA A 10 -26.98 -17.69 37.89
N GLU A 11 -25.72 -17.32 37.69
CA GLU A 11 -24.52 -18.12 37.56
C GLU A 11 -23.29 -17.24 37.85
N ASN A 12 -22.36 -17.76 38.67
CA ASN A 12 -21.01 -17.22 38.76
C ASN A 12 -20.23 -17.81 37.57
N SER A 13 -20.05 -17.04 36.51
CA SER A 13 -19.18 -17.44 35.40
C SER A 13 -17.84 -16.74 35.55
N ASP A 14 -16.94 -17.41 36.26
CA ASP A 14 -15.51 -17.24 36.09
C ASP A 14 -15.16 -17.56 34.63
N THR A 15 -14.85 -16.54 33.83
CA THR A 15 -13.81 -16.69 32.81
C THR A 15 -13.17 -15.33 32.52
N ILE A 16 -12.13 -15.05 33.30
CA ILE A 16 -11.04 -14.17 32.88
C ILE A 16 -10.34 -14.90 31.73
N ASP A 17 -10.68 -14.55 30.49
CA ASP A 17 -9.76 -14.64 29.36
C ASP A 17 -10.18 -13.68 28.25
N SER A 18 -10.06 -12.38 28.50
CA SER A 18 -9.85 -11.43 27.42
C SER A 18 -8.35 -11.30 27.20
N GLN A 19 -7.78 -12.38 26.66
CA GLN A 19 -6.48 -12.36 26.00
C GLN A 19 -6.60 -11.44 24.78
N THR A 20 -6.52 -10.13 25.05
CA THR A 20 -6.26 -9.13 24.04
C THR A 20 -4.80 -9.34 23.67
N ALA A 21 -4.57 -10.32 22.79
CA ALA A 21 -3.26 -10.63 22.27
C ALA A 21 -2.71 -9.34 21.65
N HIS A 22 -1.80 -8.72 22.38
CA HIS A 22 -1.11 -7.50 21.98
C HIS A 22 -0.06 -7.89 20.93
N SER A 23 -0.52 -8.35 19.76
CA SER A 23 0.32 -8.45 18.55
C SER A 23 0.42 -7.08 17.85
N GLY A 24 0.39 -6.01 18.65
CA GLY A 24 0.46 -4.64 18.20
C GLY A 24 1.91 -4.25 17.98
N GLY A 25 2.52 -4.69 16.87
CA GLY A 25 3.64 -3.94 16.33
C GLY A 25 3.19 -2.48 16.18
N LEU A 26 4.01 -1.54 16.64
CA LEU A 26 3.73 -0.10 16.56
C LEU A 26 3.27 0.25 15.14
N ARG A 27 2.00 0.60 14.99
CA ARG A 27 1.43 1.14 13.74
C ARG A 27 1.67 2.64 13.76
N ASP A 28 2.57 3.11 12.91
CA ASP A 28 2.79 4.55 12.72
C ASP A 28 1.58 5.12 11.98
N VAL A 29 1.00 6.19 12.52
CA VAL A 29 -0.13 6.91 11.90
C VAL A 29 0.29 8.35 11.65
N VAL A 30 0.11 8.82 10.41
CA VAL A 30 0.35 10.21 10.01
C VAL A 30 -0.92 10.77 9.41
N ALA A 31 -1.42 11.88 9.96
CA ALA A 31 -2.63 12.54 9.48
C ALA A 31 -2.30 13.95 8.96
N LEU A 32 -2.89 14.31 7.82
CA LEU A 32 -2.83 15.65 7.23
C LEU A 32 -4.25 16.14 6.98
N THR A 33 -4.50 17.40 7.35
CA THR A 33 -5.72 18.12 6.97
C THR A 33 -5.32 19.29 6.11
N LEU A 34 -5.87 19.35 4.90
CA LEU A 34 -5.55 20.34 3.88
C LEU A 34 -6.85 20.98 3.37
N PRO A 35 -6.82 22.18 2.79
CA PRO A 35 -7.98 22.66 2.05
C PRO A 35 -8.35 21.68 0.93
N ALA A 36 -9.64 21.46 0.70
CA ALA A 36 -10.15 20.62 -0.38
C ALA A 36 -9.93 21.29 -1.75
N ALA A 37 -8.67 21.38 -2.18
CA ALA A 37 -8.25 22.02 -3.41
C ALA A 37 -7.02 21.32 -4.00
N SER A 38 -7.04 21.13 -5.33
CA SER A 38 -5.99 20.41 -6.06
C SER A 38 -4.58 21.02 -5.91
N ALA A 39 -4.50 22.32 -5.61
CA ALA A 39 -3.24 23.03 -5.37
C ALA A 39 -2.40 22.43 -4.22
N TYR A 40 -3.03 21.71 -3.28
CA TYR A 40 -2.35 21.12 -2.13
C TYR A 40 -1.93 19.65 -2.33
N LEU A 41 -2.31 19.01 -3.44
CA LEU A 41 -2.00 17.59 -3.67
C LEU A 41 -0.50 17.29 -3.75
N THR A 42 0.33 18.28 -4.09
CA THR A 42 1.80 18.16 -4.02
C THR A 42 2.31 17.79 -2.62
N VAL A 43 1.62 18.24 -1.56
CA VAL A 43 1.95 17.91 -0.17
C VAL A 43 1.67 16.43 0.08
N LEU A 44 0.51 15.93 -0.36
CA LEU A 44 0.16 14.51 -0.25
C LEU A 44 1.13 13.65 -1.06
N ARG A 45 1.45 14.01 -2.31
CA ARG A 45 2.45 13.30 -3.13
C ARG A 45 3.79 13.15 -2.41
N THR A 46 4.24 14.23 -1.78
CA THR A 46 5.53 14.28 -1.06
C THR A 46 5.47 13.41 0.19
N ALA A 47 4.40 13.52 0.97
CA ALA A 47 4.18 12.69 2.16
C ALA A 47 4.11 11.20 1.79
N THR A 48 3.31 10.84 0.78
CA THR A 48 3.19 9.48 0.26
C THR A 48 4.55 8.90 -0.11
N ALA A 49 5.36 9.62 -0.88
CA ALA A 49 6.68 9.16 -1.29
C ALA A 49 7.61 8.95 -0.09
N SER A 50 7.63 9.91 0.85
CA SER A 50 8.47 9.82 2.04
C SER A 50 8.08 8.65 2.95
N LEU A 51 6.78 8.44 3.18
CA LEU A 51 6.27 7.37 4.04
C LEU A 51 6.42 6.00 3.40
N ALA A 52 6.19 5.87 2.09
CA ALA A 52 6.41 4.62 1.36
C ALA A 52 7.90 4.24 1.32
N ALA A 53 8.80 5.21 1.11
CA ALA A 53 10.24 4.98 1.16
C ALA A 53 10.70 4.48 2.55
N ARG A 54 10.10 5.00 3.64
CA ARG A 54 10.35 4.50 5.01
C ARG A 54 9.92 3.04 5.22
N LEU A 55 9.04 2.51 4.39
CA LEU A 55 8.56 1.11 4.42
C LEU A 55 9.31 0.20 3.43
N ASP A 56 10.42 0.68 2.85
CA ASP A 56 11.21 0.00 1.82
C ASP A 56 10.41 -0.35 0.55
N PHE A 57 9.41 0.45 0.18
CA PHE A 57 8.69 0.26 -1.08
C PHE A 57 9.64 0.45 -2.27
N THR A 58 9.39 -0.29 -3.36
CA THR A 58 10.16 -0.09 -4.59
C THR A 58 9.84 1.27 -5.21
N LEU A 59 10.70 1.77 -6.10
CA LEU A 59 10.45 3.05 -6.79
C LEU A 59 9.12 2.99 -7.58
N ASP A 60 8.85 1.86 -8.23
CA ASP A 60 7.61 1.64 -8.99
C ASP A 60 6.40 1.62 -8.05
N ASP A 61 6.49 0.94 -6.90
CA ASP A 61 5.41 0.96 -5.90
C ASP A 61 5.13 2.37 -5.36
N ILE A 62 6.18 3.17 -5.18
CA ILE A 62 6.06 4.56 -4.73
C ILE A 62 5.36 5.40 -5.80
N GLU A 63 5.73 5.24 -7.06
CA GLU A 63 5.13 6.00 -8.16
C GLU A 63 3.66 5.59 -8.36
N ASP A 64 3.37 4.28 -8.35
CA ASP A 64 2.00 3.77 -8.37
C ASP A 64 1.15 4.39 -7.27
N LEU A 65 1.69 4.47 -6.06
CA LEU A 65 0.95 4.98 -4.91
C LEU A 65 0.75 6.49 -4.98
N ARG A 66 1.70 7.25 -5.53
CA ARG A 66 1.52 8.69 -5.76
C ARG A 66 0.40 8.94 -6.76
N ILE A 67 0.40 8.21 -7.88
CA ILE A 67 -0.68 8.29 -8.87
C ILE A 67 -2.01 7.87 -8.23
N ALA A 68 -2.04 6.78 -7.47
CA ALA A 68 -3.27 6.32 -6.82
C ALA A 68 -3.83 7.36 -5.83
N VAL A 69 -2.98 7.99 -5.02
CA VAL A 69 -3.40 9.06 -4.10
C VAL A 69 -3.93 10.27 -4.86
N ASP A 70 -3.30 10.65 -5.97
CA ASP A 70 -3.77 11.75 -6.80
C ASP A 70 -5.14 11.49 -7.40
N GLU A 71 -5.34 10.31 -7.98
CA GLU A 71 -6.61 9.91 -8.58
C GLU A 71 -7.72 9.80 -7.53
N ALA A 72 -7.42 9.24 -6.35
CA ALA A 72 -8.38 9.19 -5.25
C ALA A 72 -8.80 10.60 -4.79
N CYS A 73 -7.83 11.51 -4.68
CA CYS A 73 -8.12 12.92 -4.35
C CYS A 73 -8.91 13.59 -5.48
N ALA A 74 -8.56 13.36 -6.74
CA ALA A 74 -9.26 13.94 -7.88
C ALA A 74 -10.73 13.50 -7.91
N LEU A 75 -11.01 12.21 -7.69
CA LEU A 75 -12.38 11.68 -7.63
C LEU A 75 -13.20 12.32 -6.50
N LEU A 76 -12.64 12.42 -5.31
CA LEU A 76 -13.33 13.02 -4.16
C LEU A 76 -13.52 14.53 -4.30
N LEU A 77 -12.57 15.25 -4.91
CA LEU A 77 -12.65 16.69 -5.08
C LEU A 77 -13.73 17.13 -6.09
N VAL A 78 -14.25 16.23 -6.94
CA VAL A 78 -15.35 16.55 -7.88
C VAL A 78 -16.64 16.92 -7.13
N SER A 79 -16.94 16.27 -6.02
CA SER A 79 -18.15 16.50 -5.22
C SER A 79 -17.87 17.19 -3.89
N ALA A 80 -16.63 17.56 -3.60
CA ALA A 80 -16.25 18.20 -2.34
C ALA A 80 -16.95 19.56 -2.14
N VAL A 81 -17.40 19.82 -0.91
CA VAL A 81 -18.00 21.10 -0.52
C VAL A 81 -16.96 22.22 -0.70
N PRO A 82 -17.25 23.29 -1.46
CA PRO A 82 -16.30 24.38 -1.65
C PRO A 82 -15.86 25.03 -0.34
N GLY A 83 -14.54 25.18 -0.14
CA GLY A 83 -13.97 25.76 1.07
C GLY A 83 -13.89 24.80 2.26
N SER A 84 -14.32 23.54 2.11
CA SER A 84 -14.12 22.49 3.11
C SER A 84 -12.67 21.96 3.13
N SER A 85 -12.43 20.99 4.00
CA SER A 85 -11.14 20.32 4.15
C SER A 85 -11.12 18.94 3.50
N LEU A 86 -9.94 18.53 3.07
CA LEU A 86 -9.58 17.15 2.75
C LEU A 86 -8.72 16.62 3.90
N ASP A 87 -9.18 15.52 4.50
CA ASP A 87 -8.47 14.78 5.53
C ASP A 87 -7.79 13.56 4.90
N CYS A 88 -6.50 13.38 5.14
CA CYS A 88 -5.74 12.24 4.64
C CYS A 88 -4.98 11.57 5.79
N THR A 89 -5.19 10.27 5.99
CA THR A 89 -4.53 9.49 7.04
C THR A 89 -3.75 8.33 6.43
N PHE A 90 -2.46 8.29 6.72
CA PHE A 90 -1.55 7.19 6.40
C PHE A 90 -1.41 6.28 7.62
N THR A 91 -1.71 5.00 7.46
CA THR A 91 -1.43 3.98 8.47
C THR A 91 -0.37 3.03 7.93
N LEU A 92 0.77 2.99 8.60
CA LEU A 92 1.95 2.25 8.19
C LEU A 92 2.04 0.95 8.99
N SER A 93 2.32 -0.14 8.29
CA SER A 93 2.58 -1.46 8.85
C SER A 93 3.71 -2.14 8.06
N PRO A 94 4.37 -3.18 8.60
CA PRO A 94 5.45 -3.85 7.88
C PRO A 94 5.03 -4.29 6.46
N GLY A 95 5.62 -3.66 5.43
CA GLY A 95 5.35 -3.96 4.03
C GLY A 95 3.96 -3.56 3.49
N VAL A 96 3.16 -2.82 4.25
CA VAL A 96 1.80 -2.41 3.85
C VAL A 96 1.55 -0.96 4.26
N MET A 97 1.01 -0.17 3.34
CA MET A 97 0.54 1.19 3.63
C MET A 97 -0.94 1.32 3.28
N HIS A 98 -1.72 1.79 4.24
CA HIS A 98 -3.10 2.22 4.04
C HIS A 98 -3.16 3.74 3.96
N VAL A 99 -3.92 4.26 2.99
CA VAL A 99 -4.17 5.69 2.83
C VAL A 99 -5.68 5.90 2.79
N LEU A 100 -6.20 6.59 3.79
CA LEU A 100 -7.61 6.99 3.86
C LEU A 100 -7.70 8.46 3.49
N VAL A 101 -8.43 8.78 2.42
CA VAL A 101 -8.73 10.15 2.01
C VAL A 101 -10.21 10.40 2.22
N THR A 102 -10.55 11.49 2.91
CA THR A 102 -11.94 11.86 3.24
C THR A 102 -12.19 13.31 2.90
N VAL A 103 -13.35 13.60 2.32
CA VAL A 103 -13.86 14.96 2.11
C VAL A 103 -15.29 15.07 2.61
N GLU A 104 -15.74 16.29 2.87
CA GLU A 104 -17.17 16.59 2.96
C GLU A 104 -17.73 16.70 1.53
N SER A 105 -18.71 15.86 1.19
CA SER A 105 -19.34 15.83 -0.14
C SER A 105 -20.66 16.61 -0.17
N LEU A 106 -20.97 17.22 -1.31
CA LEU A 106 -22.22 17.91 -1.59
C LEU A 106 -23.42 16.96 -1.62
N ASP A 107 -23.23 15.74 -2.13
CA ASP A 107 -24.28 14.73 -2.31
C ASP A 107 -24.17 13.56 -1.31
N GLY A 108 -23.02 13.44 -0.62
CA GLY A 108 -22.75 12.33 0.30
C GLY A 108 -22.54 10.98 -0.38
N GLU A 109 -22.45 10.93 -1.72
CA GLU A 109 -22.34 9.69 -2.48
C GLU A 109 -20.88 9.33 -2.76
N PRO A 110 -20.50 8.04 -2.64
CA PRO A 110 -19.17 7.59 -3.00
C PRO A 110 -18.94 7.63 -4.52
N PRO A 111 -17.68 7.78 -4.98
CA PRO A 111 -17.34 7.67 -6.39
C PRO A 111 -17.76 6.31 -6.96
N SER A 112 -18.24 6.31 -8.20
CA SER A 112 -18.69 5.07 -8.87
C SER A 112 -17.52 4.13 -9.17
N GLU A 113 -17.69 2.87 -8.76
CA GLU A 113 -16.70 1.81 -8.93
C GLU A 113 -16.61 1.23 -10.35
N ASP A 114 -17.59 1.51 -11.21
CA ASP A 114 -17.64 1.00 -12.60
C ASP A 114 -16.92 1.93 -13.60
N THR A 115 -16.15 2.90 -13.08
CA THR A 115 -15.46 3.89 -13.89
C THR A 115 -14.04 3.45 -14.29
N PHE A 116 -13.52 4.03 -15.37
CA PHE A 116 -12.11 3.83 -15.76
C PHE A 116 -11.15 4.28 -14.65
N ALA A 117 -11.43 5.41 -14.00
CA ALA A 117 -10.63 5.92 -12.89
C ALA A 117 -10.55 4.93 -11.72
N TRP A 118 -11.68 4.29 -11.35
CA TRP A 118 -11.69 3.25 -10.33
C TRP A 118 -10.88 2.01 -10.73
N THR A 119 -10.93 1.62 -12.00
CA THR A 119 -10.14 0.51 -12.53
C THR A 119 -8.64 0.81 -12.44
N VAL A 120 -8.23 2.03 -12.78
CA VAL A 120 -6.85 2.51 -12.64
C VAL A 120 -6.42 2.51 -11.17
N LEU A 121 -7.26 3.01 -10.25
CA LEU A 121 -6.99 2.96 -8.81
C LEU A 121 -6.74 1.54 -8.31
N LYS A 122 -7.58 0.58 -8.68
CA LYS A 122 -7.40 -0.82 -8.30
C LYS A 122 -6.10 -1.41 -8.84
N ALA A 123 -5.74 -1.09 -10.07
CA ALA A 123 -4.49 -1.55 -10.67
C ALA A 123 -3.25 -0.99 -9.94
N LEU A 124 -3.27 0.30 -9.58
CA LEU A 124 -2.15 0.97 -8.93
C LEU A 124 -2.02 0.63 -7.44
N ALA A 125 -3.12 0.66 -6.68
CA ALA A 125 -3.09 0.44 -5.23
C ALA A 125 -3.15 -1.04 -4.86
N GLY A 126 -3.80 -1.89 -5.67
CA GLY A 126 -4.09 -3.29 -5.36
C GLY A 126 -5.37 -3.45 -4.52
N GLY A 127 -5.51 -2.73 -3.41
CA GLY A 127 -6.75 -2.65 -2.63
C GLY A 127 -7.35 -1.25 -2.65
N VAL A 128 -8.64 -1.14 -2.96
CA VAL A 128 -9.40 0.11 -2.96
C VAL A 128 -10.80 -0.16 -2.41
N ASP A 129 -11.27 0.71 -1.52
CA ASP A 129 -12.59 0.62 -0.89
C ASP A 129 -13.19 2.03 -0.74
N THR A 130 -14.52 2.15 -0.70
CA THR A 130 -15.20 3.41 -0.41
C THR A 130 -16.09 3.29 0.82
N SER A 131 -16.21 4.39 1.55
CA SER A 131 -17.14 4.48 2.66
C SER A 131 -17.75 5.87 2.77
N THR A 132 -18.96 5.92 3.31
CA THR A 132 -19.65 7.14 3.69
C THR A 132 -19.72 7.25 5.21
N GLY A 133 -19.77 8.48 5.71
CA GLY A 133 -19.79 8.77 7.13
C GLY A 133 -20.73 9.93 7.47
N PRO A 134 -20.88 10.25 8.77
CA PRO A 134 -21.73 11.34 9.23
C PRO A 134 -21.36 12.67 8.58
N GLY A 135 -22.36 13.52 8.31
CA GLY A 135 -22.13 14.85 7.72
C GLY A 135 -21.66 14.79 6.27
N ASN A 136 -22.24 13.89 5.46
CA ASN A 136 -21.90 13.69 4.05
C ASN A 136 -20.40 13.45 3.80
N LYS A 137 -19.70 12.88 4.78
CA LYS A 137 -18.31 12.52 4.59
C LYS A 137 -18.21 11.35 3.64
N VAL A 138 -17.39 11.48 2.61
CA VAL A 138 -17.12 10.41 1.63
C VAL A 138 -15.62 10.14 1.66
N SER A 139 -15.26 8.86 1.64
CA SER A 139 -13.88 8.43 1.75
C SER A 139 -13.49 7.37 0.74
N ILE A 140 -12.25 7.44 0.25
CA ILE A 140 -11.56 6.35 -0.45
C ILE A 140 -10.45 5.83 0.45
N THR A 141 -10.40 4.51 0.62
CA THR A 141 -9.27 3.82 1.25
C THR A 141 -8.45 3.10 0.20
N LEU A 142 -7.15 3.39 0.15
CA LEU A 142 -6.17 2.68 -0.65
C LEU A 142 -5.35 1.77 0.25
N GLN A 143 -5.00 0.58 -0.22
CA GLN A 143 -4.09 -0.33 0.46
C GLN A 143 -3.08 -0.87 -0.54
N LYS A 144 -1.83 -0.39 -0.45
CA LYS A 144 -0.70 -0.91 -1.23
C LYS A 144 0.17 -1.80 -0.38
N ARG A 145 0.54 -2.96 -0.95
CA ARG A 145 1.56 -3.85 -0.40
C ARG A 145 2.84 -3.65 -1.17
N ARG A 146 3.97 -3.68 -0.48
CA ARG A 146 5.30 -3.63 -1.10
C ARG A 146 5.43 -4.80 -2.09
N GLY A 147 5.83 -4.49 -3.32
CA GLY A 147 6.22 -5.50 -4.29
C GLY A 147 7.46 -6.27 -3.83
N VAL A 148 7.54 -7.55 -4.15
CA VAL A 148 8.78 -8.31 -3.93
C VAL A 148 9.84 -7.70 -4.83
N ARG A 149 10.88 -7.11 -4.24
CA ARG A 149 12.09 -6.75 -4.98
C ARG A 149 12.57 -8.04 -5.64
N ALA A 150 12.45 -8.13 -6.96
CA ALA A 150 13.12 -9.18 -7.70
C ALA A 150 14.62 -8.98 -7.40
N ASP A 151 15.14 -9.80 -6.49
CA ASP A 151 16.56 -9.99 -6.33
C ASP A 151 17.09 -10.29 -7.73
N LEU A 152 17.81 -9.33 -8.30
CA LEU A 152 18.66 -9.57 -9.45
C LEU A 152 19.75 -10.50 -8.95
N GLY A 153 19.45 -11.80 -8.97
CA GLY A 153 20.33 -12.85 -8.52
C GLY A 153 21.72 -12.64 -9.08
N GLU A 154 22.69 -12.57 -8.19
CA GLU A 154 24.10 -12.50 -8.51
C GLU A 154 24.44 -13.59 -9.54
N PRO A 155 25.07 -13.28 -10.69
CA PRO A 155 25.46 -14.32 -11.63
C PRO A 155 26.47 -15.24 -10.93
N PRO A 156 26.35 -16.58 -11.07
CA PRO A 156 27.35 -17.48 -10.51
C PRO A 156 28.71 -17.14 -11.13
N ALA A 157 29.70 -16.87 -10.27
CA ALA A 157 31.08 -16.62 -10.66
C ALA A 157 31.63 -17.81 -11.46
N GLY A 158 31.48 -17.74 -12.79
CA GLY A 158 32.08 -18.65 -13.74
C GLY A 158 33.59 -18.46 -13.71
N HIS A 159 34.28 -19.46 -13.16
CA HIS A 159 35.73 -19.60 -13.11
C HIS A 159 36.43 -19.17 -14.41
N VAL A 160 37.24 -18.12 -14.32
CA VAL A 160 38.36 -17.91 -15.25
C VAL A 160 39.37 -19.03 -15.00
N ARG A 161 39.54 -19.92 -15.99
CA ARG A 161 40.78 -20.68 -16.16
C ARG A 161 41.32 -20.41 -17.56
N GLY A 162 42.19 -19.40 -17.63
CA GLY A 162 43.19 -19.33 -18.67
C GLY A 162 44.24 -20.42 -18.43
N SER A 163 44.59 -21.16 -19.47
CA SER A 163 45.88 -21.84 -19.56
C SER A 163 46.21 -22.00 -21.04
N GLY A 164 47.01 -21.07 -21.56
CA GLY A 164 47.74 -21.29 -22.80
C GLY A 164 48.95 -22.18 -22.54
N ALA A 165 49.23 -23.09 -23.46
CA ALA A 165 50.59 -23.52 -23.79
C ALA A 165 50.55 -24.25 -25.14
N ALA A 166 51.45 -23.81 -26.02
CA ALA A 166 51.68 -24.31 -27.35
C ALA A 166 52.22 -25.75 -27.36
N ASN A 167 51.97 -26.48 -28.46
CA ASN A 167 53.02 -27.27 -29.08
C ASN A 167 52.81 -27.38 -30.59
N GLU A 168 53.82 -26.95 -31.33
CA GLU A 168 54.08 -27.22 -32.74
C GLU A 168 54.36 -28.76 -32.91
N THR A 169 54.38 -29.44 -34.06
CA THR A 169 54.80 -29.15 -35.45
C THR A 169 54.31 -30.33 -36.37
N PRO A 170 54.70 -30.52 -37.65
CA PRO A 170 53.83 -30.45 -38.83
C PRO A 170 53.65 -31.77 -39.62
N LEU A 171 52.69 -31.83 -40.54
CA LEU A 171 52.59 -32.83 -41.64
C LEU A 171 51.53 -32.31 -42.63
N GLY A 172 51.70 -32.22 -43.95
CA GLY A 172 52.74 -32.61 -44.88
C GLY A 172 52.34 -32.14 -46.28
N ASP A 173 53.27 -32.28 -47.21
CA ASP A 173 53.33 -31.72 -48.56
C ASP A 173 52.23 -32.10 -49.58
N THR A 174 52.27 -31.35 -50.70
CA THR A 174 51.86 -31.65 -52.09
C THR A 174 50.37 -31.41 -52.45
N VAL A 175 50.00 -30.84 -53.60
CA VAL A 175 50.70 -30.49 -54.85
C VAL A 175 49.87 -29.44 -55.59
N GLY A 176 50.54 -28.53 -56.30
CA GLY A 176 49.92 -27.62 -57.27
C GLY A 176 49.99 -28.17 -58.69
N THR A 177 49.03 -27.81 -59.53
CA THR A 177 49.20 -27.69 -61.00
C THR A 177 48.07 -26.80 -61.57
N PRO A 178 48.28 -26.18 -62.75
CA PRO A 178 47.69 -24.90 -63.16
C PRO A 178 46.24 -24.95 -63.66
#